data_AF-A0A9D0NVR7-F1
#
_entry.id   AF-A0A9D0NVR7-F1
#
_cell.length_a   1.000
_cell.length_b   1.000
_cell.length_c   1.000
_cell.angle_alpha   90.00
_cell.angle_beta   90.00
_cell.angle_gamma   90.00
#
_symmetry.space_group_name_H-M   'P 1'
#
loop_
_entity.id
_entity.type
_entity.pdbx_description
1 polymer ?
#
loop_
_entity_poly.entity_id
_entity_poly.type
_entity_poly.pdbx_seq_one_letter_code
_entity_poly.pdbx_strand_id
1 'polypeptide(L)'
;MNFEPVPRIGDWYKNTTGDAFEVIAQDEDDDTLELQYYDGTLEELDPETWESMHPVPIEPPEDWTGSMDVSREDSQAADIALESDDWMRALDRMDQGSG
;
A
#
# COMPACT_ATOMS: atom_id res chain seq x y z
N MET A 1 27.27 4.81 7.08
CA MET A 1 26.31 4.35 6.07
C MET A 1 24.96 4.81 6.58
N ASN A 2 24.47 5.94 6.08
CA ASN A 2 23.07 6.31 6.28
C ASN A 2 22.30 5.40 5.33
N PHE A 3 21.58 4.44 5.88
CA PHE A 3 20.64 3.66 5.10
C PHE A 3 19.36 4.49 5.06
N GLU A 4 19.05 5.04 3.90
CA GLU A 4 17.73 5.58 3.65
C GLU A 4 16.72 4.44 3.82
N PRO A 5 15.63 4.67 4.56
CA PRO A 5 14.66 3.61 4.77
C PRO A 5 13.95 3.35 3.43
N VAL A 6 13.93 2.09 3.02
CA VAL A 6 13.14 1.66 1.86
C VAL A 6 11.66 1.95 2.16
N PRO A 7 10.92 2.61 1.26
CA PRO A 7 9.48 2.82 1.44
C PRO A 7 8.80 1.45 1.52
N ARG A 8 7.92 1.27 2.51
CA ARG A 8 7.16 0.05 2.69
C ARG A 8 5.70 0.38 2.89
N ILE A 9 4.84 -0.24 2.08
CA ILE A 9 3.39 -0.09 2.17
C ILE A 9 2.92 -0.51 3.59
N GLY A 10 2.12 0.33 4.22
CA GLY A 10 1.61 0.15 5.58
C GLY A 10 2.55 0.61 6.70
N ASP A 11 3.69 1.24 6.36
CA ASP A 11 4.58 1.87 7.33
C ASP A 11 4.46 3.39 7.32
N TRP A 12 4.70 3.95 8.50
CA TRP A 12 4.60 5.38 8.77
C TRP A 12 5.97 6.04 8.75
N TYR A 13 6.02 7.21 8.14
CA TYR A 13 7.23 7.98 7.96
C TYR A 13 6.98 9.44 8.30
N LYS A 14 8.08 10.14 8.62
CA LYS A 14 8.06 11.56 8.93
C LYS A 14 9.12 12.28 8.11
N ASN A 15 8.73 13.34 7.42
CA ASN A 15 9.68 14.19 6.71
C ASN A 15 10.42 15.14 7.67
N THR A 16 11.39 15.86 7.13
CA THR A 16 12.17 16.87 7.88
C THR A 16 11.36 18.11 8.29
N THR A 17 10.24 18.39 7.62
CA THR A 17 9.29 19.46 7.96
C THR A 17 8.46 19.11 9.20
N GLY A 18 8.29 17.81 9.48
CA GLY A 18 7.56 17.28 10.62
C GLY A 18 6.19 16.68 10.28
N ASP A 19 5.83 16.61 9.00
CA ASP A 19 4.60 15.96 8.55
C ASP A 19 4.78 14.45 8.56
N ALA A 20 3.76 13.76 9.08
CA ALA A 20 3.70 12.31 9.15
C ALA A 20 2.75 11.77 8.08
N PHE A 21 3.17 10.72 7.40
CA PHE A 21 2.44 10.08 6.31
C PHE A 21 2.70 8.57 6.29
N GLU A 22 1.75 7.84 5.74
CA GLU A 22 1.81 6.41 5.49
C GLU A 22 2.05 6.15 4.02
N VAL A 23 2.92 5.19 3.69
CA VAL A 23 3.01 4.69 2.31
C VAL A 23 1.84 3.75 2.10
N ILE A 24 0.93 4.06 1.18
CA ILE A 24 -0.27 3.25 0.91
C ILE A 24 -0.17 2.45 -0.39
N ALA A 25 0.64 2.90 -1.34
CA ALA A 25 0.92 2.16 -2.56
C ALA A 25 2.32 2.48 -3.12
N GLN A 26 2.83 1.56 -3.93
CA GLN A 26 4.04 1.71 -4.71
C GLN A 26 3.77 1.09 -6.08
N ASP A 27 3.99 1.85 -7.14
CA ASP A 27 3.90 1.37 -8.51
C ASP A 27 5.31 1.18 -9.08
N GLU A 28 5.68 -0.07 -9.34
CA GLU A 28 7.00 -0.42 -9.88
C GLU A 28 7.10 -0.20 -11.40
N ASP A 29 5.96 -0.08 -12.10
CA ASP A 29 5.91 0.11 -13.56
C ASP A 29 6.07 1.59 -13.91
N ASP A 30 5.44 2.47 -13.13
CA ASP A 30 5.48 3.94 -13.26
C ASP A 30 6.56 4.58 -12.36
N ASP A 31 7.16 3.81 -11.45
CA ASP A 31 8.17 4.26 -10.49
C ASP A 31 7.64 5.39 -9.57
N THR A 32 6.43 5.20 -9.03
CA THR A 32 5.74 6.17 -8.18
C THR A 32 5.35 5.59 -6.82
N LEU A 33 5.29 6.46 -5.81
CA LEU A 33 4.89 6.14 -4.45
C LEU A 33 3.67 6.97 -4.08
N GLU A 34 2.64 6.33 -3.53
CA GLU A 34 1.45 7.02 -3.02
C GLU A 34 1.48 7.07 -1.49
N LEU A 35 1.37 8.29 -0.96
CA LEU A 35 1.42 8.61 0.45
C LEU A 35 0.05 9.11 0.93
N GLN A 36 -0.33 8.71 2.14
CA GLN A 36 -1.49 9.23 2.84
C GLN A 36 -1.09 9.99 4.10
N TYR A 37 -1.49 11.25 4.19
CA TYR A 37 -1.34 12.07 5.38
C TYR A 37 -2.49 11.84 6.37
N TYR A 38 -2.27 12.19 7.64
CA TYR A 38 -3.28 12.07 8.70
C TYR A 38 -4.61 12.80 8.41
N ASP A 39 -4.57 13.90 7.66
CA ASP A 39 -5.78 14.65 7.24
C ASP A 39 -6.59 13.92 6.14
N GLY A 40 -6.10 12.77 5.66
CA GLY A 40 -6.67 12.01 4.55
C GLY A 40 -6.24 12.52 3.17
N THR A 41 -5.30 13.47 3.12
CA THR A 41 -4.69 13.94 1.87
C THR A 41 -3.81 12.83 1.28
N LEU A 42 -3.98 12.60 -0.03
CA LEU A 42 -3.13 11.70 -0.81
C LEU A 42 -2.11 12.51 -1.60
N GLU A 43 -0.88 12.04 -1.64
CA GLU A 43 0.22 12.63 -2.42
C GLU A 43 1.00 11.55 -3.15
N GLU A 44 1.25 11.78 -4.42
CA GLU A 44 2.09 10.91 -5.25
C GLU A 44 3.48 11.55 -5.38
N LEU A 45 4.52 10.74 -5.24
CA LEU A 45 5.90 11.19 -5.44
C LEU A 45 6.79 10.10 -6.02
N ASP A 46 7.84 10.51 -6.72
CA ASP A 46 8.86 9.61 -7.28
C ASP A 46 9.87 9.16 -6.20
N PRO A 47 10.53 8.00 -6.34
CA PRO A 47 11.55 7.54 -5.41
C PRO A 47 12.76 8.49 -5.32
N GLU A 48 13.07 9.24 -6.37
CA GLU A 48 14.09 10.30 -6.31
C GLU A 48 13.70 11.39 -5.29
N THR A 49 12.41 11.72 -5.23
CA THR A 49 11.86 12.69 -4.26
C THR A 49 11.87 12.09 -2.85
N TRP A 50 11.58 10.81 -2.71
CA TRP A 50 11.68 10.07 -1.45
C TRP A 50 13.09 10.13 -0.85
N GLU A 51 14.12 9.84 -1.64
CA GLU A 51 15.53 9.92 -1.21
C GLU A 51 15.89 11.35 -0.76
N SER A 52 15.47 12.35 -1.54
CA SER A 52 15.70 13.77 -1.22
C SER A 52 15.00 14.23 0.07
N MET A 53 13.81 13.70 0.36
CA MET A 53 13.05 14.03 1.58
C MET A 53 13.71 13.52 2.86
N HIS A 54 14.57 12.51 2.77
CA HIS A 54 15.17 11.84 3.93
C HIS A 54 14.13 11.47 5.02
N PRO A 55 13.05 10.76 4.66
CA PRO A 55 12.03 10.38 5.61
C PRO A 55 12.61 9.48 6.70
N VAL A 56 12.10 9.62 7.92
CA VAL A 56 12.44 8.73 9.04
C VAL A 56 11.24 7.84 9.38
N PRO A 57 11.43 6.53 9.57
CA PRO A 57 10.34 5.66 9.97
C PRO A 57 9.91 6.01 11.40
N ILE A 58 8.59 6.08 11.62
CA ILE A 58 7.99 6.37 12.91
C ILE A 58 6.91 5.33 13.23
N GLU A 59 6.55 5.24 14.50
CA GLU A 59 5.36 4.50 14.90
C GLU A 59 4.10 5.26 14.44
N PRO A 60 3.02 4.55 14.06
CA PRO A 60 1.75 5.20 13.73
C PRO A 60 1.26 6.03 14.92
N PRO A 61 0.67 7.21 14.68
CA PRO A 61 0.08 7.98 15.77
C PRO A 61 -1.05 7.19 16.45
N GLU A 62 -1.16 7.31 17.78
CA GLU A 62 -2.06 6.49 18.62
C GLU A 62 -3.54 6.51 18.17
N ASP A 63 -3.97 7.56 17.46
CA ASP A 63 -5.34 7.76 16.98
C ASP A 63 -5.61 7.14 15.59
N TRP A 64 -4.58 6.82 14.81
CA TRP A 64 -4.74 6.35 13.42
C TRP A 64 -5.22 4.90 13.32
N THR A 65 -4.73 4.05 14.23
CA THR A 65 -5.12 2.62 14.29
C THR A 65 -6.59 2.39 14.65
N GLY A 66 -7.32 3.44 15.06
CA GLY A 66 -8.72 3.35 15.43
C GLY A 66 -9.71 3.29 14.25
N SER A 67 -9.30 3.68 13.02
CA SER A 67 -10.20 3.76 11.87
C SER A 67 -9.86 2.85 10.68
N MET A 68 -8.68 2.22 10.65
CA MET A 68 -8.30 1.25 9.63
C MET A 68 -7.77 -0.04 10.27
N ASP A 69 -8.69 -0.94 10.63
CA ASP A 69 -8.37 -2.37 10.67
C ASP A 69 -8.28 -2.86 9.22
N VAL A 70 -7.17 -2.54 8.56
CA VAL A 70 -6.69 -3.35 7.43
C VAL A 70 -5.72 -4.35 8.02
N SER A 71 -6.26 -5.51 8.38
CA SER A 71 -5.50 -6.65 8.88
C SER A 71 -4.27 -6.88 8.00
N ARG A 72 -3.10 -6.53 8.56
CA ARG A 72 -1.75 -6.66 8.01
C ARG A 72 -1.34 -8.14 7.95
N GLU A 73 -2.07 -8.93 7.17
CA GLU A 73 -1.77 -10.35 6.89
C GLU A 73 -1.65 -10.65 5.39
N ASP A 74 -1.54 -9.64 4.53
CA ASP A 74 -1.27 -9.87 3.09
C ASP A 74 -0.06 -9.06 2.62
N SER A 75 1.10 -9.40 3.17
CA SER A 75 2.39 -9.03 2.57
C SER A 75 3.16 -10.32 2.28
N GLN A 76 2.63 -11.09 1.33
CA GLN A 76 3.37 -12.16 0.69
C GLN A 76 3.23 -11.98 -0.82
N ALA A 77 4.14 -11.18 -1.38
CA ALA A 77 4.35 -11.12 -2.81
C ALA A 77 4.59 -12.53 -3.35
N ALA A 78 3.73 -12.95 -4.28
CA ALA A 78 3.99 -13.81 -5.44
C ALA A 78 2.73 -14.61 -5.71
N ASP A 79 2.35 -14.68 -6.99
CA ASP A 79 1.43 -15.69 -7.53
C ASP A 79 -0.03 -15.46 -7.05
N ILE A 80 -0.99 -15.07 -7.89
CA ILE A 80 -1.57 -16.04 -8.83
C ILE A 80 -2.76 -15.44 -9.61
N ALA A 81 -2.67 -15.52 -10.94
CA ALA A 81 -3.78 -15.40 -11.88
C ALA A 81 -4.73 -16.63 -11.87
N LEU A 82 -5.03 -17.24 -10.71
CA LEU A 82 -5.91 -18.44 -10.59
C LEU A 82 -7.32 -18.11 -10.08
N GLU A 83 -7.60 -16.90 -9.60
CA GLU A 83 -8.96 -16.60 -9.14
C GLU A 83 -9.96 -16.50 -10.31
N SER A 84 -9.51 -16.11 -11.50
CA SER A 84 -10.37 -15.93 -12.67
C SER A 84 -10.90 -17.24 -13.29
N ASP A 85 -10.27 -18.40 -13.04
CA ASP A 85 -10.73 -19.68 -13.61
C ASP A 85 -11.88 -20.31 -12.79
N ASP A 86 -11.91 -20.10 -11.47
CA ASP A 86 -12.97 -20.62 -10.59
C ASP A 86 -14.30 -19.89 -10.84
N TRP A 87 -14.26 -18.57 -11.05
CA TRP A 87 -15.43 -17.77 -11.41
C TRP A 87 -16.05 -18.17 -12.77
N MET A 88 -15.22 -18.51 -13.77
CA MET A 88 -15.73 -19.00 -15.06
C MET A 88 -16.42 -20.37 -14.95
N ARG A 89 -15.92 -21.25 -14.07
CA ARG A 89 -16.54 -22.56 -13.80
C ARG A 89 -17.82 -22.46 -12.98
N ALA A 90 -17.90 -21.51 -12.05
CA ALA A 90 -19.12 -21.23 -11.30
C ALA A 90 -20.25 -20.68 -12.20
N LEU A 91 -19.91 -19.86 -13.20
CA LEU A 91 -20.85 -19.34 -14.19
C LEU A 91 -21.39 -20.44 -15.13
N ASP A 92 -20.54 -21.35 -15.62
CA ASP A 92 -20.99 -22.49 -16.45
C ASP A 92 -21.99 -23.39 -15.71
N ARG A 93 -21.77 -23.62 -14.40
CA ARG A 93 -22.68 -24.42 -13.58
C ARG A 93 -24.06 -23.78 -13.41
N MET A 94 -24.16 -22.46 -13.39
CA MET A 94 -25.44 -21.76 -13.25
C MET A 94 -26.25 -21.74 -14.55
N ASP A 95 -25.59 -21.75 -15.71
CA ASP A 95 -26.25 -21.81 -17.02
C ASP A 95 -26.87 -23.20 -17.30
N GLN A 96 -26.21 -24.28 -16.87
CA GLN A 96 -26.67 -25.65 -17.15
C GLN A 96 -27.80 -26.18 -16.23
N GLY A 97 -28.35 -25.33 -15.35
CA GLY A 97 -29.40 -25.70 -14.38
C GLY A 97 -30.82 -25.33 -14.78
N SER A 98 -31.06 -24.77 -15.97
CA SER A 98 -32.39 -24.36 -16.44
C SER A 98 -32.79 -25.10 -17.71
N GLY A 99 -33.16 -26.37 -17.57
CA GLY A 99 -33.77 -27.19 -18.62
C GLY A 99 -34.86 -28.07 -18.07
#